data_AF-A0A353XWF3-F1
#
_entry.id   AF-A0A353XWF3-F1
#
_cell.length_a   1.000
_cell.length_b   1.000
_cell.length_c   1.000
_cell.angle_alpha   90.00
_cell.angle_beta   90.00
_cell.angle_gamma   90.00
#
_symmetry.space_group_name_H-M   'P 1'
#
loop_
_entity.id
_entity.type
_entity.pdbx_description
1 polymer ?
#
loop_
_entity_poly.entity_id
_entity_poly.type
_entity_poly.pdbx_seq_one_letter_code
_entity_poly.pdbx_strand_id
1 'polypeptide(L)'
;MKIAVAASPQISSRQLRQLAQAVSLPLFDDAGDYAYLLYQTADHLELRSLIEPHVKPLYVDFTGGKSRHRRLYGGGRGQHLARAIGLKKYPHPVVVDATAGLGRDAFVLAALGCRVTMLERSAVVAALLEDGLQHARDSDDEAVRNIAQQMQLVHTDAIGWLESNSS
;
A
#
# COMPACT_ATOMS: atom_id res chain seq x y z
N MET A 1 -10.55 -6.93 16.27
CA MET A 1 -10.49 -7.93 15.17
C MET A 1 -9.12 -8.58 15.24
N LYS A 2 -9.04 -9.91 15.35
CA LYS A 2 -7.77 -10.63 15.55
C LYS A 2 -7.17 -11.04 14.22
N ILE A 3 -5.89 -10.73 14.02
CA ILE A 3 -5.12 -11.05 12.82
C ILE A 3 -3.90 -11.85 13.25
N ALA A 4 -3.54 -12.89 12.50
CA ALA A 4 -2.30 -13.62 12.65
C ALA A 4 -1.47 -13.58 11.37
N VAL A 5 -0.17 -13.88 11.49
CA VAL A 5 0.74 -13.99 10.36
C VAL A 5 0.98 -15.45 10.00
N ALA A 6 0.80 -15.77 8.73
CA ALA A 6 1.10 -17.08 8.16
C ALA A 6 1.85 -16.91 6.84
N ALA A 7 2.40 -18.00 6.30
CA ALA A 7 3.09 -17.95 5.02
C ALA A 7 2.97 -19.26 4.26
N SER A 8 3.31 -19.21 2.97
CA SER A 8 3.52 -20.41 2.16
C SER A 8 4.75 -21.19 2.61
N PRO A 9 4.81 -22.52 2.40
CA PRO A 9 5.92 -23.37 2.86
C PRO A 9 7.31 -22.93 2.39
N GLN A 10 7.39 -22.21 1.27
CA GLN A 10 8.64 -21.69 0.70
C GLN A 10 9.28 -20.58 1.55
N ILE A 11 8.50 -19.90 2.39
CA ILE A 11 8.96 -18.74 3.16
C ILE A 11 9.67 -19.22 4.41
N SER A 12 10.90 -18.74 4.63
CA SER A 12 11.69 -19.18 5.78
C SER A 12 11.06 -18.73 7.10
N SER A 13 11.24 -19.53 8.16
CA SER A 13 10.75 -19.18 9.50
C SER A 13 11.34 -17.86 10.02
N ARG A 14 12.53 -17.47 9.56
CA ARG A 14 13.14 -16.17 9.88
C ARG A 14 12.35 -15.02 9.25
N GLN A 15 12.06 -15.09 7.95
CA GLN A 15 11.28 -14.07 7.25
C GLN A 15 9.89 -13.93 7.86
N LEU A 16 9.23 -15.05 8.13
CA LEU A 16 7.90 -15.06 8.75
C LEU A 16 7.91 -14.40 10.14
N ARG A 17 8.91 -14.70 10.98
CA ARG A 17 9.04 -14.06 12.31
C ARG A 17 9.37 -12.56 12.20
N GLN A 18 10.18 -12.16 11.21
CA GLN A 18 10.48 -10.75 10.96
C GLN A 18 9.24 -9.97 10.55
N LEU A 19 8.42 -10.52 9.65
CA LEU A 19 7.14 -9.94 9.26
C LEU A 19 6.22 -9.79 10.48
N ALA A 20 6.03 -10.87 11.26
CA ALA A 20 5.20 -10.85 12.47
C ALA A 20 5.64 -9.81 13.49
N GLN A 21 6.95 -9.67 13.71
CA GLN A 21 7.51 -8.65 14.57
C GLN A 21 7.28 -7.23 14.01
N ALA A 22 7.51 -7.01 12.72
CA ALA A 22 7.34 -5.71 12.08
C ALA A 22 5.89 -5.19 12.18
N VAL A 23 4.91 -6.09 12.06
CA VAL A 23 3.48 -5.72 12.18
C VAL A 23 2.90 -5.91 13.59
N SER A 24 3.72 -6.36 14.55
CA SER A 24 3.30 -6.65 15.94
C SER A 24 2.09 -7.60 16.03
N LEU A 25 2.10 -8.68 15.24
CA LEU A 25 1.05 -9.70 15.23
C LEU A 25 1.60 -11.09 15.61
N PRO A 26 0.76 -11.96 16.21
CA PRO A 26 1.15 -13.34 16.48
C PRO A 26 1.32 -14.14 15.19
N LEU A 27 2.11 -15.22 15.26
CA LEU A 27 2.10 -16.25 14.23
C LEU A 27 0.79 -17.04 14.32
N PHE A 28 0.30 -17.52 13.17
CA PHE A 28 -0.89 -18.36 13.13
C PHE A 28 -0.67 -19.69 13.87
N ASP A 29 -1.69 -20.08 14.62
CA ASP A 29 -1.81 -21.34 15.32
C ASP A 29 -3.28 -21.79 15.26
N ASP A 30 -3.53 -23.10 15.24
CA ASP A 30 -4.89 -23.66 15.09
C ASP A 30 -5.78 -23.44 16.33
N ALA A 31 -5.21 -23.00 17.46
CA ALA A 31 -5.95 -22.75 18.69
C ALA A 31 -6.51 -21.32 18.78
N GLY A 32 -6.00 -20.41 17.95
CA GLY A 32 -6.36 -19.00 17.96
C GLY A 32 -7.66 -18.70 17.23
N ASP A 33 -8.48 -17.87 17.86
CA ASP A 33 -9.69 -17.30 17.25
C ASP A 33 -9.30 -16.09 16.38
N TYR A 34 -8.82 -16.35 15.16
CA TYR A 34 -8.40 -15.33 14.20
C TYR A 34 -9.49 -15.06 13.16
N ALA A 35 -9.74 -13.79 12.86
CA ALA A 35 -10.69 -13.41 11.81
C ALA A 35 -10.00 -13.23 10.44
N TYR A 36 -8.72 -12.90 10.44
CA TYR A 36 -7.93 -12.65 9.22
C TYR A 36 -6.52 -13.22 9.34
N LEU A 37 -5.91 -13.48 8.20
CA LEU A 37 -4.49 -13.81 8.07
C LEU A 37 -3.78 -12.76 7.23
N LEU A 38 -2.72 -12.18 7.78
CA LEU A 38 -1.68 -11.56 6.97
C LEU A 38 -0.79 -12.68 6.44
N TYR A 39 -0.91 -12.99 5.16
CA TYR A 39 -0.34 -14.18 4.56
C TYR A 39 0.77 -13.81 3.57
N GLN A 40 1.99 -14.24 3.84
CA GLN A 40 3.11 -14.10 2.91
C GLN A 40 3.08 -15.25 1.89
N THR A 41 2.76 -14.93 0.64
CA THR A 41 2.90 -15.88 -0.48
C THR A 41 4.33 -15.88 -1.01
N ALA A 42 4.60 -16.71 -2.03
CA ALA A 42 5.88 -16.66 -2.74
C ALA A 42 6.08 -15.33 -3.51
N ASP A 43 4.99 -14.67 -3.91
CA ASP A 43 5.04 -13.54 -4.85
C ASP A 43 4.70 -12.19 -4.21
N HIS A 44 3.87 -12.16 -3.16
CA HIS A 44 3.40 -10.94 -2.53
C HIS A 44 2.81 -11.18 -1.14
N LEU A 45 2.61 -10.10 -0.40
CA LEU A 45 1.90 -10.07 0.87
C LEU A 45 0.40 -9.79 0.64
N GLU A 46 -0.46 -10.61 1.25
CA GLU A 46 -1.92 -10.44 1.13
C GLU A 46 -2.65 -10.62 2.46
N LEU A 47 -3.83 -10.03 2.57
CA LEU A 47 -4.74 -10.21 3.70
C LEU A 47 -5.91 -11.11 3.30
N ARG A 48 -6.09 -12.22 4.02
CA ARG A 48 -7.16 -13.19 3.81
C ARG A 48 -8.19 -13.10 4.92
N SER A 49 -9.46 -13.27 4.57
CA SER A 49 -10.56 -13.40 5.55
C SER A 49 -10.74 -14.88 5.91
N LEU A 50 -10.70 -15.20 7.21
CA LEU A 50 -11.06 -16.53 7.73
C LEU A 50 -12.55 -16.65 7.99
N ILE A 51 -13.22 -15.52 8.26
CA ILE A 51 -14.67 -15.45 8.48
C ILE A 51 -15.46 -15.48 7.16
N GLU A 52 -14.85 -15.03 6.06
CA GLU A 52 -15.45 -15.04 4.73
C GLU A 52 -14.47 -15.63 3.69
N PRO A 53 -14.24 -16.95 3.69
CA PRO A 53 -13.19 -17.58 2.86
C PRO A 53 -13.36 -17.41 1.35
N HIS A 54 -14.56 -17.05 0.89
CA HIS A 54 -14.88 -16.82 -0.52
C HIS A 54 -14.46 -15.42 -1.01
N VAL A 55 -14.19 -14.49 -0.09
CA VAL A 55 -13.72 -13.14 -0.43
C VAL A 55 -12.29 -13.25 -0.92
N LYS A 56 -12.01 -12.65 -2.08
CA LYS A 56 -10.66 -12.64 -2.64
C LYS A 56 -9.68 -11.96 -1.67
N PRO A 57 -8.45 -12.48 -1.54
CA PRO A 57 -7.43 -11.82 -0.73
C PRO A 57 -7.21 -10.37 -1.17
N LEU A 58 -6.90 -9.52 -0.19
CA LEU A 58 -6.58 -8.12 -0.40
C LEU A 58 -5.06 -7.96 -0.45
N TYR A 59 -4.54 -7.46 -1.56
CA TYR A 59 -3.14 -7.09 -1.73
C TYR A 59 -3.01 -5.83 -2.58
N VAL A 60 -1.85 -5.19 -2.56
CA VAL A 60 -1.57 -3.98 -3.32
C VAL A 60 -0.81 -4.35 -4.59
N ASP A 61 -1.37 -3.99 -5.74
CA ASP A 61 -0.74 -4.19 -7.05
C ASP A 61 -0.82 -2.90 -7.89
N PHE A 62 0.35 -2.30 -8.10
CA PHE A 62 0.52 -1.15 -8.99
C PHE A 62 0.95 -1.55 -10.40
N THR A 63 1.36 -2.80 -10.63
CA THR A 63 1.85 -3.28 -11.93
C THR A 63 0.70 -3.73 -12.83
N GLY A 64 -0.32 -4.39 -12.28
CA GLY A 64 -1.41 -5.03 -13.02
C GLY A 64 -2.69 -4.20 -13.26
N GLY A 65 -3.54 -4.76 -14.13
CA GLY A 65 -4.98 -4.52 -14.29
C GLY A 65 -5.50 -3.09 -14.10
N LYS A 66 -6.23 -2.86 -12.99
CA LYS A 66 -6.99 -1.63 -12.69
C LYS A 66 -6.10 -0.41 -12.49
N SER A 67 -4.89 -0.59 -11.94
CA SER A 67 -3.92 0.49 -11.75
C SER A 67 -3.40 0.99 -13.10
N ARG A 68 -3.05 0.05 -14.00
CA ARG A 68 -2.70 0.37 -15.40
C ARG A 68 -3.85 1.01 -16.16
N HIS A 69 -5.07 0.49 -16.02
CA HIS A 69 -6.24 1.06 -16.68
C HIS A 69 -6.58 2.47 -16.16
N ARG A 70 -6.50 2.72 -14.85
CA ARG A 70 -6.72 4.05 -14.27
C ARG A 70 -5.63 5.05 -14.65
N ARG A 71 -4.36 4.62 -14.76
CA ARG A 71 -3.28 5.46 -15.33
C ARG A 71 -3.60 5.90 -16.75
N LEU A 72 -3.91 4.93 -17.62
CA LEU A 72 -4.02 5.15 -19.06
C LEU A 72 -5.37 5.79 -19.46
N TYR A 73 -6.45 5.47 -18.75
CA TYR A 73 -7.82 5.77 -19.15
C TYR A 73 -8.69 6.40 -18.04
N GLY A 74 -8.12 6.70 -16.86
CA GLY A 74 -8.86 7.28 -15.74
C GLY A 74 -9.29 8.74 -15.93
N GLY A 75 -8.91 9.39 -17.03
CA GLY A 75 -9.25 10.79 -17.33
C GLY A 75 -8.14 11.80 -17.03
N GLY A 76 -6.93 11.34 -16.67
CA GLY A 76 -5.73 12.18 -16.52
C GLY A 76 -5.95 13.40 -15.61
N ARG A 77 -5.48 14.59 -16.05
CA ARG A 77 -5.66 15.87 -15.33
C ARG A 77 -7.11 16.37 -15.31
N GLY A 78 -8.03 15.73 -16.03
CA GLY A 78 -9.47 16.05 -16.03
C GLY A 78 -10.24 15.45 -14.86
N GLN A 79 -9.64 14.54 -14.09
CA GLN A 79 -10.26 13.89 -12.93
C GLN A 79 -10.58 14.88 -11.80
N HIS A 80 -11.64 14.61 -11.03
CA HIS A 80 -12.02 15.42 -9.86
C HIS A 80 -10.86 15.58 -8.86
N LEU A 81 -10.08 14.51 -8.64
CA LEU A 81 -8.91 14.54 -7.77
C LEU A 81 -7.85 15.53 -8.27
N ALA A 82 -7.49 15.47 -9.57
CA ALA A 82 -6.53 16.37 -10.19
C ALA A 82 -6.94 17.85 -10.11
N ARG A 83 -8.24 18.11 -10.26
CA ARG A 83 -8.81 19.45 -10.13
C ARG A 83 -8.82 19.94 -8.68
N ALA A 84 -9.17 19.06 -7.73
CA ALA A 84 -9.22 19.38 -6.31
C ALA A 84 -7.86 19.82 -5.75
N ILE A 85 -6.77 19.18 -6.20
CA ILE A 85 -5.41 19.54 -5.78
C ILE A 85 -4.76 20.65 -6.62
N GLY A 86 -5.50 21.23 -7.58
CA GLY A 86 -5.04 22.41 -8.31
C GLY A 86 -3.96 22.17 -9.37
N LEU A 87 -3.90 20.99 -9.98
CA LEU A 87 -2.85 20.63 -10.95
C LEU A 87 -2.75 21.54 -12.19
N LYS A 88 -3.76 22.34 -12.48
CA LYS A 88 -3.68 23.37 -13.54
C LYS A 88 -2.76 24.53 -13.14
N LYS A 89 -2.74 24.90 -11.85
CA LYS A 89 -1.95 26.01 -11.30
C LYS A 89 -0.59 25.54 -10.80
N TYR A 90 -0.54 24.34 -10.22
CA TYR A 90 0.67 23.75 -9.65
C TYR A 90 0.98 22.45 -10.39
N PRO A 91 1.90 22.44 -11.38
CA PRO A 91 2.05 21.29 -12.25
C PRO A 91 2.70 20.07 -11.60
N HIS A 92 3.53 20.29 -10.57
CA HIS A 92 4.31 19.27 -9.83
C HIS A 92 4.27 19.52 -8.31
N PRO A 93 3.09 19.46 -7.67
CA PRO A 93 2.99 19.73 -6.25
C PRO A 93 3.60 18.59 -5.43
N VAL A 94 4.07 18.94 -4.23
CA VAL A 94 4.33 17.97 -3.16
C VAL A 94 3.01 17.78 -2.41
N VAL A 95 2.58 16.53 -2.27
CA VAL A 95 1.31 16.16 -1.65
C VAL A 95 1.58 15.25 -0.46
N VAL A 96 0.87 15.50 0.64
CA VAL A 96 0.79 14.57 1.77
C VAL A 96 -0.57 13.89 1.70
N ASP A 97 -0.58 12.57 1.48
CA ASP A 97 -1.75 11.73 1.65
C ASP A 97 -1.78 11.21 3.08
N ALA A 98 -2.57 11.88 3.93
CA ALA A 98 -2.67 11.58 5.36
C ALA A 98 -3.45 10.28 5.67
N THR A 99 -4.03 9.63 4.65
CA THR A 99 -4.88 8.45 4.79
C THR A 99 -4.59 7.46 3.66
N ALA A 100 -3.33 7.08 3.52
CA ALA A 100 -2.84 6.39 2.33
C ALA A 100 -3.64 5.14 1.98
N GLY A 101 -4.04 4.34 2.98
CA GLY A 101 -4.75 3.09 2.75
C GLY A 101 -3.97 2.18 1.80
N LEU A 102 -4.59 1.80 0.67
CA LEU A 102 -3.95 0.98 -0.35
C LEU A 102 -3.20 1.79 -1.43
N GLY A 103 -2.96 3.08 -1.19
CA GLY A 103 -2.16 3.96 -2.05
C GLY A 103 -2.76 4.23 -3.43
N ARG A 104 -4.04 3.94 -3.66
CA ARG A 104 -4.67 4.03 -4.99
C ARG A 104 -4.72 5.47 -5.52
N ASP A 105 -5.10 6.41 -4.67
CA ASP A 105 -5.22 7.82 -5.08
C ASP A 105 -3.84 8.49 -5.07
N ALA A 106 -2.98 8.20 -4.09
CA ALA A 106 -1.56 8.55 -4.11
C ALA A 106 -0.86 8.13 -5.41
N PHE A 107 -1.12 6.90 -5.88
CA PHE A 107 -0.56 6.40 -7.12
C PHE A 107 -1.06 7.18 -8.35
N VAL A 108 -2.34 7.59 -8.36
CA VAL A 108 -2.88 8.47 -9.43
C VAL A 108 -2.20 9.84 -9.39
N LEU A 109 -2.03 10.42 -8.21
CA LEU A 109 -1.37 11.71 -8.04
C LEU A 109 0.09 11.67 -8.51
N ALA A 110 0.81 10.61 -8.13
CA ALA A 110 2.17 10.37 -8.59
C ALA A 110 2.23 10.19 -10.12
N ALA A 111 1.28 9.46 -10.72
CA ALA A 111 1.14 9.33 -12.17
C ALA A 111 0.87 10.66 -12.90
N LEU A 112 0.30 11.64 -12.19
CA LEU A 112 0.06 12.99 -12.72
C LEU A 112 1.24 13.95 -12.49
N GLY A 113 2.34 13.46 -11.92
CA GLY A 113 3.58 14.19 -11.70
C GLY A 113 3.71 14.83 -10.32
N CYS A 114 2.90 14.42 -9.33
CA CYS A 114 3.07 14.86 -7.94
C CYS A 114 4.16 14.03 -7.25
N ARG A 115 4.85 14.64 -6.28
CA ARG A 115 5.62 13.88 -5.28
C ARG A 115 4.72 13.63 -4.07
N VAL A 116 4.53 12.38 -3.67
CA VAL A 116 3.53 12.01 -2.66
C VAL A 116 4.19 11.36 -1.45
N THR A 117 3.97 11.95 -0.28
CA THR A 117 4.24 11.30 1.02
C THR A 117 2.94 10.70 1.53
N MET A 118 2.93 9.39 1.73
CA MET A 118 1.79 8.59 2.17
C MET A 118 1.95 8.27 3.65
N LEU A 119 0.95 8.62 4.46
CA LEU A 119 0.90 8.30 5.88
C LEU A 119 -0.14 7.20 6.09
N GLU A 120 0.29 6.10 6.68
CA GLU A 120 -0.59 5.01 7.10
C GLU A 120 -0.22 4.61 8.53
N ARG A 121 -1.22 4.45 9.40
CA ARG A 121 -1.01 4.12 10.81
C ARG A 121 -1.12 2.62 11.09
N SER A 122 -1.92 1.92 10.30
CA SER A 122 -2.13 0.48 10.45
C SER A 122 -0.90 -0.26 9.94
N ALA A 123 -0.21 -0.97 10.83
CA ALA A 123 1.00 -1.71 10.48
C ALA A 123 0.73 -2.78 9.40
N VAL A 124 -0.46 -3.40 9.42
CA VAL A 124 -0.87 -4.38 8.41
C VAL A 124 -1.06 -3.72 7.04
N VAL A 125 -1.76 -2.58 6.98
CA VAL A 125 -2.02 -1.89 5.71
C VAL A 125 -0.73 -1.28 5.17
N ALA A 126 0.11 -0.71 6.04
CA ALA A 126 1.43 -0.21 5.68
C ALA A 126 2.32 -1.32 5.11
N ALA A 127 2.33 -2.52 5.71
CA ALA A 127 3.08 -3.67 5.19
C ALA A 127 2.58 -4.11 3.80
N LEU A 128 1.26 -4.18 3.59
CA LEU A 128 0.68 -4.49 2.28
C LEU A 128 1.04 -3.42 1.23
N LEU A 129 1.00 -2.15 1.61
CA LEU A 129 1.33 -1.04 0.73
C LEU A 129 2.83 -1.01 0.39
N GLU A 130 3.72 -1.26 1.35
CA GLU A 130 5.16 -1.34 1.11
C GLU A 130 5.50 -2.51 0.19
N ASP A 131 4.89 -3.68 0.40
CA ASP A 131 5.08 -4.84 -0.49
C ASP A 131 4.68 -4.51 -1.94
N GLY A 132 3.50 -3.92 -2.14
CA GLY A 132 3.05 -3.49 -3.47
C GLY A 132 3.93 -2.39 -4.08
N LEU A 133 4.46 -1.47 -3.26
CA LEU A 133 5.33 -0.38 -3.71
C LEU A 133 6.72 -0.88 -4.09
N GLN A 134 7.27 -1.85 -3.36
CA GLN A 134 8.54 -2.49 -3.70
C GLN A 134 8.43 -3.21 -5.05
N HIS A 135 7.39 -4.01 -5.25
CA HIS A 135 7.12 -4.63 -6.56
C HIS A 135 6.98 -3.61 -7.69
N ALA A 136 6.39 -2.45 -7.43
CA ALA A 136 6.26 -1.38 -8.42
C ALA A 136 7.62 -0.74 -8.77
N ARG A 137 8.51 -0.56 -7.78
CA ARG A 137 9.87 -0.03 -7.98
C ARG A 137 10.75 -1.00 -8.76
N ASP A 138 10.54 -2.30 -8.57
CA ASP A 138 11.29 -3.38 -9.23
C ASP A 138 10.66 -3.84 -10.55
N SER A 139 9.51 -3.28 -10.94
CA SER A 139 8.76 -3.67 -12.14
C SER A 139 9.56 -3.44 -13.43
N ASP A 140 9.39 -4.27 -14.46
CA ASP A 140 9.97 -4.01 -15.80
C ASP A 140 9.30 -2.84 -16.55
N ASP A 141 8.09 -2.43 -16.14
CA ASP A 141 7.40 -1.27 -16.72
C ASP A 141 8.01 0.04 -16.18
N GLU A 142 8.76 0.73 -17.06
CA GLU A 142 9.43 2.00 -16.73
C GLU A 142 8.47 3.07 -16.19
N ALA A 143 7.25 3.15 -16.73
CA ALA A 143 6.27 4.11 -16.26
C ALA A 143 5.84 3.79 -14.82
N VAL A 144 5.64 2.50 -14.49
CA VAL A 144 5.31 2.08 -13.11
C VAL A 144 6.45 2.39 -12.16
N ARG A 145 7.68 2.05 -12.51
CA ARG A 145 8.86 2.38 -11.70
C ARG A 145 8.96 3.86 -11.41
N ASN A 146 8.84 4.70 -12.45
CA ASN A 146 8.95 6.15 -12.32
C ASN A 146 7.85 6.74 -11.41
N ILE A 147 6.64 6.18 -11.46
CA ILE A 147 5.54 6.59 -10.58
C ILE A 147 5.82 6.18 -9.13
N ALA A 148 6.24 4.93 -8.92
CA ALA A 148 6.55 4.41 -7.59
C ALA A 148 7.71 5.18 -6.92
N GLN A 149 8.66 5.68 -7.69
CA GLN A 149 9.75 6.54 -7.21
C GLN A 149 9.25 7.91 -6.70
N GLN A 150 8.08 8.37 -7.12
CA GLN A 150 7.47 9.60 -6.59
C GLN A 150 6.66 9.37 -5.31
N MET A 151 6.57 8.13 -4.83
CA MET A 151 5.77 7.74 -3.68
C MET A 151 6.65 7.28 -2.52
N GLN A 152 6.50 7.94 -1.38
CA GLN A 152 7.18 7.58 -0.13
C GLN A 152 6.13 7.18 0.90
N LEU A 153 6.27 5.99 1.49
CA LEU A 153 5.45 5.56 2.61
C LEU A 153 6.12 5.92 3.94
N VAL A 154 5.34 6.41 4.89
CA VAL A 154 5.72 6.58 6.28
C VAL A 154 4.66 5.88 7.15
N HIS A 155 5.09 4.83 7.86
CA HIS A 155 4.23 4.17 8.85
C HIS A 155 4.18 5.04 10.11
N THR A 156 3.13 5.85 10.24
CA THR A 156 2.97 6.84 11.31
C THR A 156 1.51 7.20 11.52
N ASP A 157 1.19 7.75 12.70
CA ASP A 157 -0.04 8.50 12.86
C ASP A 157 0.08 9.85 12.13
N ALA A 158 -0.94 10.18 11.34
CA ALA A 158 -0.92 11.37 10.49
C ALA A 158 -1.02 12.67 11.28
N ILE A 159 -1.73 12.69 12.42
CA ILE A 159 -1.87 13.89 13.25
C ILE A 159 -0.50 14.26 13.82
N GLY A 160 0.14 13.30 14.51
CA GLY A 160 1.45 13.54 15.12
C GLY A 160 2.54 13.89 14.09
N TRP A 161 2.48 13.27 12.90
CA TRP A 161 3.39 13.61 11.81
C TRP A 161 3.16 15.04 11.30
N LEU A 162 1.91 15.44 11.07
CA LEU A 162 1.57 16.78 10.58
C LEU A 162 1.97 17.85 11.60
N GLU A 163 1.70 17.66 12.90
CA GLU A 163 2.10 18.59 13.95
C GLU A 163 3.63 18.80 13.98
N SER A 164 4.39 17.71 13.83
CA SER A 164 5.87 17.74 13.82
C SER A 164 6.46 18.37 12.55
N ASN A 165 5.66 18.52 11.50
CA ASN A 165 6.06 19.06 10.20
C ASN A 165 5.29 20.33 9.81
N SER A 166 4.51 20.90 10.74
CA SER A 166 3.84 22.19 10.58
C SER A 166 4.83 23.30 10.94
N SER A 167 5.20 24.12 9.96
CA SER A 167 5.97 25.36 10.19
C SER A 167 5.06 26.54 10.46
#